data_AF-X1UST1-F1
#
_entry.id   AF-X1UST1-F1
#
_cell.length_a   1.000
_cell.length_b   1.000
_cell.length_c   1.000
_cell.angle_alpha   90.00
_cell.angle_beta   90.00
_cell.angle_gamma   90.00
#
_symmetry.space_group_name_H-M   'P 1'
#
loop_
_entity.id
_entity.type
_entity.pdbx_description
1 polymer ?
#
loop_
_entity_poly.entity_id
_entity_poly.type
_entity_poly.pdbx_seq_one_letter_code
_entity_poly.pdbx_strand_id
1 'polypeptide(L)'
;NLVPLRLGLAIYNPDQPPRTPELWDLFKKNDWELIPAVRPTYVHNNKFSFTSSYEGKSWISMNTFSIDPKTVCVEAHETAYCEQLDKLGVEVIPIPYEKVIPFGGALHCTTLDIYREGKLEDYFPKQIDGY
;
A
#
# COMPACT_ATOMS: atom_id res chain seq x y z
N ASN A 1 3.54 -4.40 4.61
CA ASN A 1 2.23 -4.73 5.23
C ASN A 1 1.41 -3.54 5.62
N LEU A 2 1.94 -2.31 5.58
CA LEU A 2 1.21 -1.08 5.80
C LEU A 2 1.57 -0.14 4.64
N VAL A 3 0.56 0.55 4.11
CA VAL A 3 0.69 1.47 2.98
C VAL A 3 0.01 2.78 3.39
N PRO A 4 0.77 3.81 3.81
CA PRO A 4 0.21 5.14 4.02
C PRO A 4 -0.18 5.72 2.66
N LEU A 5 -1.46 6.06 2.48
CA LEU A 5 -1.96 6.61 1.22
C LEU A 5 -1.99 8.13 1.24
N ARG A 6 -2.56 8.68 2.32
CA ARG A 6 -2.69 10.12 2.55
C ARG A 6 -2.75 10.41 4.04
N LEU A 7 -2.73 11.69 4.39
CA LEU A 7 -2.90 12.13 5.77
C LEU A 7 -4.18 11.52 6.36
N GLY A 8 -4.02 10.78 7.45
CA GLY A 8 -5.11 10.15 8.18
C GLY A 8 -5.64 8.86 7.56
N LEU A 9 -5.01 8.28 6.53
CA LEU A 9 -5.46 7.03 5.92
C LEU A 9 -4.30 6.12 5.53
N ALA A 10 -4.31 4.90 6.06
CA ALA A 10 -3.42 3.84 5.63
C ALA A 10 -4.15 2.52 5.44
N ILE A 11 -3.66 1.74 4.49
CA ILE A 11 -4.13 0.38 4.21
C ILE A 11 -3.15 -0.63 4.81
N TYR A 12 -3.65 -1.71 5.40
CA TYR A 12 -2.79 -2.79 5.92
C TYR A 12 -3.17 -4.16 5.38
N ASN A 13 -2.18 -5.06 5.37
CA ASN A 13 -2.38 -6.47 4.99
C ASN A 13 -3.16 -7.18 6.13
N PRO A 14 -4.39 -7.67 5.90
CA PRO A 14 -5.18 -8.34 6.93
C PRO A 14 -4.56 -9.65 7.44
N ASP A 15 -3.68 -10.31 6.67
CA ASP A 15 -2.97 -11.51 7.12
C ASP A 15 -1.76 -11.18 8.01
N GLN A 16 -1.30 -9.92 8.00
CA GLN A 16 -0.18 -9.42 8.80
C GLN A 16 -0.51 -8.04 9.39
N PRO A 17 -1.54 -7.94 10.27
CA PRO A 17 -1.99 -6.68 10.83
C PRO A 17 -0.97 -6.09 11.82
N PRO A 18 -1.10 -4.78 12.15
CA PRO A 18 -0.43 -4.19 13.31
C PRO A 18 -0.56 -5.08 14.56
N ARG A 19 0.58 -5.50 15.11
CA ARG A 19 0.65 -6.59 16.11
C ARG A 19 0.38 -6.14 17.54
N THR A 20 0.57 -4.85 17.83
CA THR A 20 0.57 -4.31 19.19
C THR A 20 -0.64 -3.38 19.38
N PRO A 21 -1.38 -3.49 20.50
CA PRO A 21 -2.46 -2.54 20.83
C PRO A 21 -2.01 -1.08 20.84
N GLU A 22 -0.76 -0.84 21.23
CA GLU A 22 -0.11 0.47 21.27
C GLU A 22 -0.09 1.13 19.89
N LEU A 23 0.18 0.36 18.83
CA LEU A 23 0.21 0.89 17.47
C LEU A 23 -1.21 1.27 17.01
N TRP A 24 -2.22 0.48 17.35
CA TRP A 24 -3.61 0.85 17.07
C TRP A 24 -4.03 2.13 17.80
N ASP A 25 -3.63 2.29 19.06
CA ASP A 25 -3.92 3.48 19.86
C ASP A 25 -3.21 4.73 19.28
N LEU A 26 -1.96 4.60 18.85
CA LEU A 26 -1.20 5.68 18.23
C LEU A 26 -1.90 6.22 16.97
N PHE A 27 -2.32 5.34 16.05
CA PHE A 27 -3.04 5.74 14.85
C PHE A 27 -4.40 6.37 15.20
N LYS A 28 -5.16 5.74 16.10
CA LYS A 28 -6.47 6.24 16.51
C LYS A 28 -6.40 7.61 17.18
N LYS A 29 -5.42 7.85 18.06
CA LYS A 29 -5.22 9.15 18.73
C LYS A 29 -4.98 10.28 17.74
N ASN A 30 -4.26 10.00 16.65
CA ASN A 30 -3.90 10.95 15.62
C ASN A 30 -4.89 10.98 14.45
N ASP A 31 -6.11 10.50 14.67
CA ASP A 31 -7.20 10.59 13.70
C ASP A 31 -6.90 9.85 12.37
N TRP A 32 -6.10 8.78 12.45
CA TRP A 32 -5.84 7.91 11.31
C TRP A 32 -6.83 6.75 11.24
N GLU A 33 -7.30 6.50 10.02
CA GLU A 33 -8.07 5.32 9.64
C GLU A 33 -7.13 4.23 9.10
N LEU A 34 -7.17 3.06 9.74
CA LEU A 34 -6.48 1.86 9.30
C LEU A 34 -7.48 0.89 8.69
N ILE A 35 -7.40 0.72 7.37
CA ILE A 35 -8.35 -0.09 6.61
C ILE A 35 -7.67 -1.37 6.11
N PRO A 36 -8.27 -2.56 6.32
CA PRO A 36 -7.72 -3.80 5.77
C PRO A 36 -7.82 -3.78 4.25
N ALA A 37 -6.73 -4.13 3.56
CA ALA A 37 -6.73 -4.34 2.12
C ALA A 37 -7.70 -5.47 1.73
N VAL A 38 -8.39 -5.31 0.61
CA VAL A 38 -9.07 -6.45 -0.03
C VAL A 38 -8.03 -7.51 -0.42
N ARG A 39 -8.45 -8.78 -0.39
CA ARG A 39 -7.56 -9.89 -0.76
C ARG A 39 -7.17 -9.78 -2.24
N PRO A 40 -5.92 -10.15 -2.61
CA PRO A 40 -5.49 -10.16 -4.00
C PRO A 40 -6.40 -11.06 -4.82
N THR A 41 -6.77 -10.60 -6.00
CA THR A 41 -7.72 -11.31 -6.87
C THR A 41 -7.03 -11.89 -8.09
N TYR A 42 -5.99 -11.23 -8.57
CA TYR A 42 -5.25 -11.66 -9.75
C TYR A 42 -4.29 -12.81 -9.42
N VAL A 43 -4.14 -13.72 -10.38
CA VAL A 43 -3.26 -14.89 -10.28
C VAL A 43 -2.09 -14.67 -11.22
N HIS A 44 -0.92 -14.36 -10.67
CA HIS A 44 0.29 -14.20 -11.46
C HIS A 44 0.77 -15.56 -11.97
N ASN A 45 0.98 -15.66 -13.30
CA ASN A 45 1.54 -16.84 -13.96
C ASN A 45 2.80 -16.46 -14.73
N ASN A 46 3.94 -16.59 -14.05
CA ASN A 46 5.23 -16.12 -14.57
C ASN A 46 6.00 -17.30 -15.18
N LYS A 47 6.27 -17.24 -16.49
CA LYS A 47 7.09 -18.26 -17.19
C LYS A 47 8.54 -18.31 -16.71
N PHE A 48 9.02 -17.19 -16.17
CA PHE A 48 10.36 -17.03 -15.63
C PHE A 48 10.27 -16.09 -14.45
N SER A 49 10.93 -16.42 -13.34
CA SER A 49 10.95 -15.59 -12.15
C SER A 49 12.29 -15.70 -11.43
N PHE A 50 12.82 -14.58 -10.96
CA PHE A 50 13.98 -14.56 -10.07
C PHE A 50 13.61 -14.93 -8.63
N THR A 51 12.32 -14.82 -8.29
CA THR A 51 11.81 -15.16 -6.95
C THR A 51 10.55 -16.02 -7.08
N SER A 52 10.36 -16.98 -6.18
CA SER A 52 9.10 -17.75 -6.12
C SER A 52 7.99 -17.02 -5.33
N SER A 53 8.26 -15.81 -4.83
CA SER A 53 7.43 -15.13 -3.82
C SER A 53 6.12 -14.55 -4.34
N TYR A 54 5.93 -14.48 -5.66
CA TYR A 54 4.81 -13.79 -6.29
C TYR A 54 4.08 -14.64 -7.34
N GLU A 55 4.23 -15.97 -7.29
CA GLU A 55 3.40 -16.87 -8.09
C GLU A 55 2.02 -17.03 -7.45
N GLY A 56 0.97 -17.04 -8.27
CA GLY A 56 -0.40 -17.11 -7.78
C GLY A 56 -0.94 -15.77 -7.27
N LYS A 57 -1.84 -15.82 -6.27
CA LYS A 57 -2.38 -14.62 -5.61
C LYS A 57 -1.41 -14.16 -4.55
N SER A 58 -1.00 -12.89 -4.59
CA SER A 58 0.00 -12.38 -3.66
C SER A 58 -0.27 -10.95 -3.21
N TRP A 59 0.16 -10.63 -1.99
CA TRP A 59 0.06 -9.29 -1.40
C TRP A 59 0.96 -8.24 -2.09
N ILE A 60 1.64 -8.61 -3.16
CA ILE A 60 2.29 -7.67 -4.08
C ILE A 60 1.29 -6.67 -4.67
N SER A 61 0.00 -6.98 -4.68
CA SER A 61 -1.10 -6.06 -5.02
C SER A 61 -1.06 -4.74 -4.25
N MET A 62 -0.61 -4.77 -2.99
CA MET A 62 -0.49 -3.59 -2.13
C MET A 62 0.77 -2.76 -2.40
N ASN A 63 1.66 -3.21 -3.29
CA ASN A 63 2.92 -2.53 -3.58
C ASN A 63 2.70 -1.40 -4.60
N THR A 64 1.93 -0.40 -4.17
CA THR A 64 1.45 0.73 -4.96
C THR A 64 2.34 1.95 -4.80
N PHE A 65 2.29 2.84 -5.77
CA PHE A 65 3.09 4.08 -5.74
C PHE A 65 2.18 5.30 -5.67
N SER A 66 2.19 6.01 -4.54
CA SER A 66 1.46 7.28 -4.40
C SER A 66 2.20 8.38 -5.13
N ILE A 67 1.52 9.05 -6.06
CA ILE A 67 2.04 10.23 -6.75
C ILE A 67 1.87 11.45 -5.85
N ASP A 68 0.67 11.61 -5.31
CA ASP A 68 0.27 12.72 -4.43
C ASP A 68 -0.78 12.21 -3.41
N PRO A 69 -1.28 13.04 -2.47
CA PRO A 69 -2.24 12.60 -1.45
C PRO A 69 -3.61 12.12 -1.97
N LYS A 70 -3.91 12.30 -3.26
CA LYS A 70 -5.15 11.87 -3.89
C LYS A 70 -4.91 10.79 -4.93
N THR A 71 -3.73 10.72 -5.54
CA THR A 71 -3.46 9.88 -6.72
C THR A 71 -2.49 8.74 -6.42
N VAL A 72 -2.86 7.51 -6.77
CA VAL A 72 -2.04 6.30 -6.56
C VAL A 72 -1.98 5.43 -7.82
N CYS A 73 -0.78 4.97 -8.16
CA CYS A 73 -0.58 3.94 -9.17
C CYS A 73 -0.73 2.55 -8.57
N VAL A 74 -1.52 1.70 -9.22
CA VAL A 74 -1.82 0.33 -8.79
C VAL A 74 -1.62 -0.64 -9.95
N GLU A 75 -1.24 -1.88 -9.68
CA GLU A 75 -1.17 -2.91 -10.72
C GLU A 75 -2.56 -3.12 -11.34
N ALA A 76 -2.65 -3.04 -12.67
CA ALA A 76 -3.92 -2.94 -13.39
C ALA A 76 -4.85 -4.15 -13.24
N HIS A 77 -4.32 -5.35 -13.00
CA HIS A 77 -5.12 -6.56 -12.87
C HIS A 77 -5.74 -6.72 -11.47
N GLU A 78 -5.24 -6.00 -10.47
CA GLU A 78 -5.78 -6.01 -9.10
C GLU A 78 -7.02 -5.11 -8.96
N THR A 79 -8.01 -5.38 -9.81
CA THR A 79 -9.26 -4.63 -9.96
C THR A 79 -10.01 -4.41 -8.64
N ALA A 80 -10.11 -5.44 -7.79
CA ALA A 80 -10.77 -5.29 -6.49
C ALA A 80 -10.06 -4.28 -5.58
N TYR A 81 -8.73 -4.21 -5.66
CA TYR A 81 -7.97 -3.25 -4.87
C TYR A 81 -8.08 -1.84 -5.43
N CYS A 82 -8.07 -1.70 -6.76
CA CYS A 82 -8.40 -0.44 -7.43
C CYS A 82 -9.79 0.08 -7.00
N GLU A 83 -10.82 -0.78 -7.01
CA GLU A 83 -12.17 -0.41 -6.57
C GLU A 83 -12.24 -0.04 -5.09
N GLN A 84 -11.46 -0.71 -4.23
CA GLN A 84 -11.39 -0.36 -2.81
C GLN A 84 -10.85 1.06 -2.63
N LEU A 85 -9.75 1.38 -3.31
CA LEU A 85 -9.08 2.68 -3.21
C LEU A 85 -9.96 3.81 -3.77
N ASP A 86 -10.63 3.56 -4.90
CA ASP A 86 -11.59 4.50 -5.51
C ASP A 86 -12.74 4.84 -4.54
N LYS A 87 -13.32 3.82 -3.88
CA LYS A 87 -14.36 4.02 -2.85
C LYS A 87 -13.88 4.80 -1.62
N LEU A 88 -12.58 4.82 -1.36
CA LEU A 88 -11.95 5.62 -0.29
C LEU A 88 -11.62 7.05 -0.74
N GLY A 89 -12.00 7.42 -1.96
CA GLY A 89 -11.76 8.74 -2.54
C GLY A 89 -10.32 8.94 -3.03
N VAL A 90 -9.62 7.84 -3.35
CA VAL A 90 -8.28 7.88 -3.94
C VAL A 90 -8.40 7.66 -5.45
N GLU A 91 -7.87 8.58 -6.24
CA GLU A 91 -7.76 8.46 -7.68
C GLU A 91 -6.74 7.37 -8.04
N VAL A 92 -7.23 6.30 -8.66
CA VAL A 92 -6.39 5.16 -9.04
C VAL A 92 -5.96 5.25 -10.49
N ILE A 93 -4.65 5.21 -10.72
CA ILE A 93 -4.05 5.04 -12.04
C ILE A 93 -3.62 3.57 -12.20
N PRO A 94 -4.37 2.76 -12.96
CA PRO A 94 -4.00 1.37 -13.21
C PRO A 94 -2.80 1.30 -14.17
N ILE A 95 -1.75 0.59 -13.77
CA ILE A 95 -0.53 0.38 -14.55
C ILE A 95 -0.37 -1.12 -14.82
N PRO A 96 -0.28 -1.57 -16.09
CA PRO A 96 0.00 -2.96 -16.41
C PRO A 96 1.46 -3.28 -16.08
N TYR A 97 1.71 -3.70 -14.83
CA TYR A 97 3.06 -3.83 -14.26
C TYR A 97 3.48 -5.28 -14.01
N GLU A 98 2.61 -6.25 -14.33
CA GLU A 98 2.82 -7.68 -14.08
C GLU A 98 4.17 -8.22 -14.59
N LYS A 99 4.71 -7.69 -15.70
CA LYS A 99 5.95 -8.20 -16.31
C LYS A 99 7.19 -7.91 -15.47
N VAL A 100 7.09 -6.97 -14.53
CA VAL A 100 8.19 -6.57 -13.63
C VAL A 100 8.14 -7.34 -12.31
N ILE A 101 6.96 -7.79 -11.88
CA ILE A 101 6.75 -8.56 -10.65
C ILE A 101 7.68 -9.80 -10.51
N PRO A 102 7.96 -10.60 -11.56
CA PRO A 102 8.90 -11.72 -11.48
C PRO A 102 10.32 -11.34 -11.07
N PHE A 103 10.68 -10.05 -11.14
CA PHE A 103 11.99 -9.52 -10.78
C PHE A 103 12.07 -9.06 -9.33
N GLY A 104 11.03 -9.27 -8.52
CA GLY A 104 11.10 -9.12 -7.07
C GLY A 104 10.37 -7.90 -6.49
N GLY A 105 9.50 -7.24 -7.26
CA GLY A 105 8.75 -6.07 -6.76
C GLY A 105 7.75 -5.53 -7.77
N ALA A 106 6.83 -4.68 -7.29
CA ALA A 106 5.97 -3.87 -8.16
C ALA A 106 6.33 -2.39 -7.98
N LEU A 107 5.36 -1.50 -8.21
CA LEU A 107 5.57 -0.06 -8.39
C LEU A 107 6.42 0.57 -7.30
N HIS A 108 6.09 0.39 -6.01
CA HIS A 108 6.88 0.99 -4.92
C HIS A 108 8.30 0.42 -4.86
N CYS A 109 8.46 -0.91 -5.00
CA CYS A 109 9.76 -1.56 -4.91
C CYS A 109 10.71 -1.22 -6.06
N THR A 110 10.18 -0.75 -7.19
CA THR A 110 10.96 -0.44 -8.40
C THR A 110 11.11 1.05 -8.66
N THR A 111 10.66 1.89 -7.74
CA THR A 111 10.79 3.35 -7.80
C THR A 111 11.60 3.87 -6.62
N LEU A 112 12.26 5.02 -6.82
CA LEU A 112 12.87 5.81 -5.76
C LEU A 112 12.43 7.26 -5.94
N ASP A 113 11.62 7.77 -5.02
CA ASP A 113 11.12 9.14 -5.00
C ASP A 113 12.20 10.10 -4.50
N ILE A 114 12.98 10.64 -5.43
CA ILE A 114 14.08 11.57 -5.15
C ILE A 114 13.60 12.96 -4.67
N TYR A 115 12.35 13.32 -4.97
CA TYR A 115 11.77 14.60 -4.61
C TYR A 115 10.24 14.51 -4.54
N ARG A 116 9.67 15.11 -3.49
CA ARG A 116 8.24 15.38 -3.34
C ARG A 116 8.08 16.81 -2.83
N GLU A 117 7.13 17.54 -3.40
CA GLU A 117 6.80 18.88 -2.91
C GLU A 117 6.11 18.78 -1.55
N GLY A 118 6.62 19.49 -0.54
CA GLY A 118 6.09 19.44 0.81
C GLY A 118 7.00 20.10 1.84
N LYS A 119 6.57 20.03 3.11
CA LYS A 119 7.35 20.46 4.27
C LYS A 119 7.58 19.27 5.20
N LEU A 120 8.54 19.40 6.11
CA LEU A 120 8.68 18.46 7.21
C LEU A 120 7.54 18.70 8.21
N GLU A 121 6.70 17.70 8.41
CA GLU A 121 5.51 17.77 9.27
C GLU A 121 5.48 16.56 10.21
N ASP A 122 4.89 16.76 11.40
CA ASP A 122 4.62 15.68 12.35
C ASP A 122 3.16 15.21 12.20
N TYR A 123 3.00 13.96 11.77
CA TYR A 123 1.68 13.34 11.57
C TYR A 123 1.20 12.51 12.77
N PHE A 124 1.99 12.46 13.84
CA PHE A 124 1.66 11.78 15.09
C PHE A 124 1.96 12.65 16.33
N PRO A 125 1.46 13.89 16.43
CA PRO A 125 1.76 14.78 17.57
C PRO A 125 1.21 14.27 18.91
N LYS A 126 0.21 13.36 18.91
CA LYS A 126 -0.35 12.75 20.12
C LYS A 126 0.29 11.38 20.34
N GLN A 127 1.28 11.31 21.22
CA GLN A 127 2.03 10.08 21.49
C GLN A 127 1.30 9.12 22.45
N ILE A 128 1.88 7.93 22.59
CA ILE A 128 1.47 6.88 23.54
C ILE A 128 2.52 6.77 24.65
N ASP A 129 2.14 6.27 25.83
CA ASP A 129 3.07 6.17 26.95
C ASP A 129 4.25 5.26 26.61
N GLY A 130 5.47 5.71 26.92
CA GLY A 130 6.71 4.94 26.71
C GLY A 130 7.45 5.22 25.39
N TYR A 131 7.02 6.20 24.60
CA TYR A 131 7.68 6.67 23.37
C TYR A 131 7.75 8.21 23.32
#